data_AF-A0A819P240-F1
#
_entry.id   AF-A0A819P240-F1
#
_cell.length_a   1.000
_cell.length_b   1.000
_cell.length_c   1.000
_cell.angle_alpha   90.00
_cell.angle_beta   90.00
_cell.angle_gamma   90.00
#
_symmetry.space_group_name_H-M   'P 1'
#
loop_
_entity.id
_entity.type
_entity.pdbx_description
1 polymer ?
#
loop_
_entity_poly.entity_id
_entity_poly.type
_entity_poly.pdbx_seq_one_letter_code
_entity_poly.pdbx_strand_id
1 'polypeptide(L)'
;MDSDTLRLQSLGYKQELSRNFNRLTNYGVALSVVSVSSGISSLFAYGMVTGGPVVMIWGWIFVAILTLCVTLSMAEICSSYPTSGGLYYWSGILVPKEYKPLASWFTGWFNLVGQFAVTAAIDFGLALLVASVISVGLNLQWSPHPFHIVLINLGIVVTHGLCNTMGPRLLSWLTHVSVWWQLFAPIIVSLALLIGMKPGHQTVSFVFTKFENYTNWLSTVSLSV
;
A
#
# COMPACT_ATOMS: atom_id res chain seq x y z
N MET A 1 35.02 3.43 -12.71
CA MET A 1 33.66 3.57 -13.31
C MET A 1 32.82 2.43 -12.76
N ASP A 2 31.67 2.74 -12.17
CA ASP A 2 30.79 1.75 -11.51
C ASP A 2 30.20 0.80 -12.57
N SER A 3 30.04 -0.50 -12.27
CA SER A 3 29.57 -1.51 -13.22
C SER A 3 28.20 -1.16 -13.84
N ASP A 4 27.36 -0.49 -13.05
CA ASP A 4 26.02 -0.06 -13.44
C ASP A 4 26.06 1.09 -14.46
N THR A 5 27.04 1.99 -14.33
CA THR A 5 27.24 3.10 -15.28
C THR A 5 27.68 2.58 -16.66
N LEU A 6 28.51 1.53 -16.68
CA LEU A 6 28.92 0.85 -17.92
C LEU A 6 27.74 0.10 -18.56
N ARG A 7 26.87 -0.52 -17.75
CA ARG A 7 25.65 -1.20 -18.22
C ARG A 7 24.64 -0.19 -18.80
N LEU A 8 24.46 0.96 -18.15
CA LEU A 8 23.62 2.07 -18.62
C LEU A 8 24.13 2.65 -19.95
N GLN A 9 25.44 2.88 -20.07
CA GLN A 9 26.06 3.30 -21.32
C GLN A 9 25.91 2.26 -22.43
N SER A 10 26.02 0.96 -22.13
CA SER A 10 25.78 -0.10 -23.14
C SER A 10 24.33 -0.16 -23.63
N LEU A 11 23.38 0.38 -22.85
CA LEU A 11 21.97 0.51 -23.21
C LEU A 11 21.65 1.84 -23.90
N GLY A 12 22.66 2.70 -24.17
CA GLY A 12 22.50 3.96 -24.88
C GLY A 12 21.98 5.13 -24.02
N TYR A 13 21.94 4.98 -22.69
CA TYR A 13 21.46 6.02 -21.77
C TYR A 13 22.61 6.69 -21.03
N LYS A 14 22.63 8.02 -21.05
CA LYS A 14 23.52 8.86 -20.24
C LYS A 14 22.90 9.02 -18.85
N GLN A 15 23.67 8.73 -17.81
CA GLN A 15 23.23 8.81 -16.42
C GLN A 15 23.10 10.29 -16.00
N GLU A 16 21.89 10.86 -16.06
CA GLU A 16 21.61 12.28 -15.75
C GLU A 16 21.06 12.49 -14.31
N LEU A 17 20.66 11.44 -13.59
CA LEU A 17 20.16 11.53 -12.22
C LEU A 17 21.29 11.30 -11.20
N SER A 18 21.51 12.30 -10.32
CA SER A 18 22.43 12.19 -9.20
C SER A 18 21.94 11.13 -8.21
N ARG A 19 22.80 10.14 -7.93
CA ARG A 19 22.51 9.03 -7.01
C ARG A 19 22.59 9.54 -5.56
N ASN A 20 21.57 10.27 -5.11
CA ASN A 20 21.49 10.83 -3.75
C ASN A 20 20.88 9.86 -2.72
N PHE A 21 20.39 8.68 -3.15
CA PHE A 21 19.79 7.70 -2.26
C PHE A 21 20.79 6.59 -1.90
N ASN A 22 21.13 6.51 -0.61
CA ASN A 22 21.87 5.37 -0.05
C ASN A 22 20.97 4.12 -0.07
N ARG A 23 21.56 2.91 -0.07
CA ARG A 23 20.81 1.62 -0.11
C ARG A 23 19.78 1.51 1.01
N LEU A 24 20.13 1.99 2.21
CA LEU A 24 19.23 2.05 3.36
C LEU A 24 18.09 3.06 3.16
N THR A 25 18.35 4.22 2.55
CA THR A 25 17.32 5.20 2.23
C THR A 25 16.36 4.67 1.17
N ASN A 26 16.88 3.95 0.16
CA ASN A 26 16.04 3.31 -0.86
C ASN A 26 15.15 2.21 -0.28
N TYR A 27 15.68 1.41 0.67
CA TYR A 27 14.88 0.43 1.41
C TYR A 27 13.80 1.10 2.28
N GLY A 28 14.14 2.21 2.94
CA GLY A 28 13.19 3.00 3.73
C GLY A 28 12.08 3.62 2.87
N VAL A 29 12.40 4.13 1.69
CA VAL A 29 11.41 4.62 0.72
C VAL A 29 10.48 3.48 0.29
N ALA A 30 11.04 2.30 -0.06
CA ALA A 30 10.25 1.14 -0.46
C ALA A 30 9.31 0.65 0.65
N LEU A 31 9.79 0.57 1.90
CA LEU A 31 8.95 0.27 3.06
C LEU A 31 7.83 1.30 3.22
N SER A 32 8.16 2.58 3.02
CA SER A 32 7.20 3.67 3.17
C SER A 32 6.06 3.65 2.18
N VAL A 33 6.32 3.16 0.96
CA VAL A 33 5.28 2.98 -0.04
C VAL A 33 4.33 1.84 0.34
N VAL A 34 4.82 0.76 0.99
CA VAL A 34 4.03 -0.44 1.30
C VAL A 34 3.15 -0.28 2.55
N SER A 35 3.35 0.77 3.35
CA SER A 35 2.55 1.21 4.51
C SER A 35 1.52 0.19 5.03
N VAL A 36 2.02 -0.81 5.76
CA VAL A 36 1.23 -1.94 6.26
C VAL A 36 0.19 -1.49 7.28
N SER A 37 0.51 -0.49 8.11
CA SER A 37 -0.38 0.00 9.17
C SER A 37 -1.67 0.60 8.62
N SER A 38 -1.58 1.45 7.58
CA SER A 38 -2.73 2.10 6.98
C SER A 38 -3.67 1.10 6.29
N GLY A 39 -3.08 0.15 5.55
CA GLY A 39 -3.84 -0.89 4.85
C GLY A 39 -4.60 -1.80 5.79
N ILE A 40 -3.97 -2.26 6.87
CA ILE A 40 -4.63 -3.09 7.88
C ILE A 40 -5.76 -2.30 8.54
N SER A 41 -5.51 -1.09 9.04
CA SER A 41 -6.55 -0.32 9.75
C SER A 41 -7.79 -0.05 8.89
N SER A 42 -7.61 0.21 7.59
CA SER A 42 -8.73 0.53 6.69
C SER A 42 -9.56 -0.71 6.31
N LEU A 43 -8.91 -1.87 6.16
CA LEU A 43 -9.54 -3.10 5.69
C LEU A 43 -9.88 -4.09 6.82
N PHE A 44 -9.46 -3.82 8.06
CA PHE A 44 -9.65 -4.73 9.20
C PHE A 44 -11.13 -5.07 9.41
N ALA A 45 -11.99 -4.05 9.45
CA ALA A 45 -13.43 -4.23 9.63
C ALA A 45 -14.05 -5.06 8.49
N TYR A 46 -13.64 -4.79 7.25
CA TYR A 46 -14.10 -5.53 6.09
C TYR A 46 -13.67 -7.00 6.15
N GLY A 47 -12.39 -7.26 6.45
CA GLY A 47 -11.85 -8.63 6.58
C GLY A 47 -12.57 -9.44 7.65
N MET A 48 -12.84 -8.84 8.81
CA MET A 48 -13.59 -9.49 9.88
C MET A 48 -15.02 -9.87 9.47
N VAL A 49 -15.71 -9.01 8.71
CA VAL A 49 -17.07 -9.27 8.23
C VAL A 49 -17.11 -10.38 7.17
N THR A 50 -16.10 -10.45 6.31
CA THR A 50 -16.11 -11.35 5.14
C THR A 50 -15.58 -12.76 5.38
N GLY A 51 -14.73 -12.97 6.37
CA GLY A 51 -14.11 -14.28 6.59
C GLY A 51 -13.56 -14.52 7.99
N GLY A 52 -13.82 -13.60 8.93
CA GLY A 52 -13.36 -13.72 10.31
C GLY A 52 -11.83 -13.76 10.46
N PRO A 53 -11.33 -14.12 11.66
CA PRO A 53 -9.91 -14.09 11.98
C PRO A 53 -9.07 -15.09 11.16
N VAL A 54 -9.66 -16.21 10.74
CA VAL A 54 -8.97 -17.26 9.97
C VAL A 54 -8.52 -16.77 8.61
N VAL A 55 -9.41 -16.11 7.86
CA VAL A 55 -9.07 -15.55 6.54
C VAL A 55 -8.06 -14.44 6.68
N MET A 56 -8.13 -13.64 7.73
CA MET A 56 -7.17 -12.57 7.96
C MET A 56 -5.74 -13.09 8.21
N ILE A 57 -5.58 -14.26 8.83
CA ILE A 57 -4.26 -14.86 9.06
C ILE A 57 -3.79 -15.67 7.85
N TRP A 58 -4.57 -16.67 7.44
CA TRP A 58 -4.16 -17.60 6.38
C TRP A 58 -4.24 -16.96 4.99
N GLY A 59 -5.25 -16.13 4.76
CA GLY A 59 -5.37 -15.36 3.51
C GLY A 59 -4.20 -14.40 3.33
N TRP A 60 -3.72 -13.77 4.42
CA TRP A 60 -2.55 -12.91 4.36
C TRP A 60 -1.28 -13.67 3.99
N ILE A 61 -1.02 -14.82 4.61
CA ILE A 61 0.15 -15.66 4.28
C ILE A 61 0.10 -16.14 2.83
N PHE A 62 -1.07 -16.60 2.39
CA PHE A 62 -1.25 -17.08 1.03
C PHE A 62 -1.02 -15.98 -0.01
N VAL A 63 -1.64 -14.81 0.18
CA VAL A 63 -1.46 -13.64 -0.71
C VAL A 63 -0.01 -13.13 -0.66
N ALA A 64 0.65 -13.18 0.49
CA ALA A 64 2.06 -12.82 0.61
C ALA A 64 2.96 -13.71 -0.26
N ILE A 65 2.75 -15.04 -0.27
CA ILE A 65 3.52 -15.97 -1.11
C ILE A 65 3.31 -15.65 -2.60
N LEU A 66 2.08 -15.44 -3.03
CA LEU A 66 1.79 -15.07 -4.42
C LEU A 66 2.44 -13.74 -4.81
N THR A 67 2.38 -12.75 -3.91
CA THR A 67 3.00 -11.44 -4.13
C THR A 67 4.53 -11.52 -4.19
N LEU A 68 5.13 -12.43 -3.40
CA LEU A 68 6.57 -12.70 -3.47
C LEU A 68 6.97 -13.26 -4.83
N CYS A 69 6.20 -14.19 -5.41
CA CYS A 69 6.47 -14.70 -6.75
C CYS A 69 6.49 -13.57 -7.80
N VAL A 70 5.49 -12.67 -7.76
CA VAL A 70 5.44 -11.51 -8.67
C VAL A 70 6.61 -10.56 -8.45
N THR A 71 6.96 -10.32 -7.19
CA THR A 71 8.07 -9.43 -6.81
C THR A 71 9.41 -9.98 -7.28
N LEU A 72 9.63 -11.29 -7.17
CA LEU A 72 10.84 -11.96 -7.65
C LEU A 72 10.99 -11.85 -9.16
N SER A 73 9.91 -12.06 -9.93
CA SER A 73 9.92 -11.87 -11.38
C SER A 73 10.25 -10.42 -11.76
N MET A 74 9.72 -9.43 -11.04
CA MET A 74 10.10 -8.04 -11.27
C MET A 74 11.54 -7.72 -10.87
N ALA A 75 12.06 -8.34 -9.80
CA ALA A 75 13.44 -8.17 -9.38
C ALA A 75 14.43 -8.66 -10.46
N GLU A 76 14.12 -9.78 -11.12
CA GLU A 76 14.92 -10.31 -12.24
C GLU A 76 14.96 -9.33 -13.42
N ILE A 77 13.81 -8.76 -13.79
CA ILE A 77 13.72 -7.75 -14.86
C ILE A 77 14.49 -6.48 -14.48
N CYS A 78 14.33 -5.99 -13.24
CA CYS A 78 15.04 -4.81 -12.73
C CYS A 78 16.56 -4.99 -12.80
N SER A 79 17.06 -6.16 -12.42
CA SER A 79 18.50 -6.46 -12.45
C SER A 79 19.07 -6.52 -13.87
N SER A 80 18.25 -6.94 -14.84
CA SER A 80 18.65 -7.03 -16.24
C SER A 80 18.60 -5.67 -16.96
N TYR A 81 17.63 -4.82 -16.60
CA TYR A 81 17.37 -3.52 -17.23
C TYR A 81 17.24 -2.39 -16.20
N PRO A 82 18.35 -1.95 -15.56
CA PRO A 82 18.35 -0.88 -14.58
C PRO A 82 18.23 0.48 -15.27
N THR A 83 17.05 0.79 -15.82
CA THR A 83 16.79 2.03 -16.54
C THR A 83 15.72 2.85 -15.81
N SER A 84 15.85 4.17 -15.86
CA SER A 84 14.91 5.11 -15.23
C SER A 84 13.50 5.08 -15.82
N GLY A 85 13.30 4.32 -16.91
CA GLY A 85 12.03 4.18 -17.63
C GLY A 85 11.02 3.21 -17.01
N GLY A 86 11.38 2.53 -15.91
CA GLY A 86 10.45 1.69 -15.14
C GLY A 86 9.58 0.73 -15.96
N LEU A 87 8.32 0.55 -15.53
CA LEU A 87 7.38 -0.44 -16.06
C LEU A 87 7.07 -0.27 -17.56
N TYR A 88 6.94 0.98 -18.04
CA TYR A 88 6.62 1.23 -19.45
C TYR A 88 7.81 0.89 -20.35
N TYR A 89 9.04 1.11 -19.90
CA TYR A 89 10.24 0.72 -20.64
C TYR A 89 10.42 -0.79 -20.68
N TRP A 90 10.20 -1.48 -19.56
CA TRP A 90 10.26 -2.95 -19.52
C TRP A 90 9.23 -3.58 -20.46
N SER A 91 7.99 -3.09 -20.46
CA SER A 91 6.94 -3.57 -21.38
C SER A 91 7.31 -3.42 -22.85
N GLY A 92 8.04 -2.35 -23.21
CA GLY A 92 8.46 -2.10 -24.59
C GLY A 92 9.68 -2.92 -25.04
N ILE A 93 10.50 -3.43 -24.12
CA ILE A 93 11.65 -4.30 -24.44
C ILE A 93 11.24 -5.76 -24.56
N LEU A 94 10.25 -6.19 -23.77
CA LEU A 94 9.77 -7.58 -23.73
C LEU A 94 8.89 -7.94 -24.94
N VAL A 95 8.44 -6.95 -25.70
CA VAL A 95 7.48 -7.11 -26.81
C VAL A 95 8.20 -6.93 -28.17
N PRO A 96 7.79 -7.65 -29.24
CA PRO A 96 8.34 -7.47 -30.58
C PRO A 96 8.32 -6.00 -31.04
N LYS A 97 9.32 -5.59 -31.84
CA LYS A 97 9.55 -4.18 -32.25
C LYS A 97 8.31 -3.49 -32.82
N GLU A 98 7.44 -4.24 -33.48
CA GLU A 98 6.19 -3.76 -34.09
C GLU A 98 5.16 -3.28 -33.06
N TYR A 99 5.07 -3.95 -31.90
CA TYR A 99 4.09 -3.63 -30.85
C TYR A 99 4.69 -2.84 -29.68
N LYS A 100 6.00 -2.56 -29.71
CA LYS A 100 6.72 -1.82 -28.67
C LYS A 100 6.04 -0.48 -28.30
N PRO A 101 5.62 0.39 -29.25
CA PRO A 101 4.97 1.65 -28.91
C PRO A 101 3.60 1.44 -28.25
N LEU A 102 2.83 0.46 -28.73
CA LEU A 102 1.49 0.16 -28.21
C LEU A 102 1.56 -0.42 -26.79
N ALA A 103 2.43 -1.39 -26.55
CA ALA A 103 2.61 -2.01 -25.23
C ALA A 103 3.05 -0.96 -24.19
N SER A 104 4.07 -0.14 -24.51
CA SER A 104 4.51 0.94 -23.62
C SER A 104 3.42 2.00 -23.39
N TRP A 105 2.60 2.31 -24.41
CA TRP A 105 1.50 3.25 -24.27
C TRP A 105 0.43 2.74 -23.30
N PHE A 106 -0.06 1.52 -23.50
CA PHE A 106 -1.04 0.93 -22.59
C PHE A 106 -0.49 0.80 -21.17
N THR A 107 0.72 0.25 -21.01
CA THR A 107 1.34 0.13 -19.67
C THR A 107 1.51 1.50 -18.99
N GLY A 108 1.89 2.54 -19.74
CA GLY A 108 1.99 3.91 -19.22
C GLY A 108 0.64 4.45 -18.74
N TRP A 109 -0.41 4.32 -19.55
CA TRP A 109 -1.75 4.79 -19.18
C TRP A 109 -2.36 4.02 -18.01
N PHE A 110 -2.24 2.69 -18.01
CA PHE A 110 -2.70 1.88 -16.89
C PHE A 110 -1.94 2.21 -15.60
N ASN A 111 -0.63 2.48 -15.69
CA ASN A 111 0.14 2.92 -14.54
C ASN A 111 -0.35 4.30 -14.05
N LEU A 112 -0.58 5.25 -14.94
CA LEU A 112 -1.07 6.59 -14.59
C LEU A 112 -2.46 6.54 -13.93
N VAL A 113 -3.41 5.83 -14.54
CA VAL A 113 -4.76 5.66 -13.98
C VAL A 113 -4.71 4.91 -12.65
N GLY A 114 -3.85 3.89 -12.54
CA GLY A 114 -3.61 3.17 -11.31
C GLY A 114 -3.12 4.09 -10.19
N GLN A 115 -2.18 4.99 -10.48
CA GLN A 115 -1.70 5.96 -9.49
C GLN A 115 -2.82 6.89 -9.01
N PHE A 116 -3.62 7.44 -9.93
CA PHE A 116 -4.77 8.27 -9.54
C PHE A 116 -5.79 7.50 -8.68
N ALA A 117 -6.10 6.27 -9.05
CA ALA A 117 -7.04 5.43 -8.30
C ALA A 117 -6.51 5.10 -6.90
N VAL A 118 -5.22 4.77 -6.79
CA VAL A 118 -4.57 4.48 -5.49
C VAL A 118 -4.56 5.72 -4.61
N THR A 119 -4.17 6.89 -5.13
CA THR A 119 -4.20 8.14 -4.36
C THR A 119 -5.62 8.44 -3.87
N ALA A 120 -6.62 8.38 -4.74
CA ALA A 120 -8.01 8.62 -4.38
C ALA A 120 -8.52 7.63 -3.32
N ALA A 121 -8.16 6.36 -3.42
CA ALA A 121 -8.54 5.34 -2.44
C ALA A 121 -7.93 5.59 -1.06
N ILE A 122 -6.65 5.98 -1.01
CA ILE A 122 -5.94 6.30 0.24
C ILE A 122 -6.52 7.55 0.89
N ASP A 123 -6.76 8.61 0.12
CA ASP A 123 -7.34 9.86 0.64
C ASP A 123 -8.74 9.63 1.21
N PHE A 124 -9.56 8.83 0.51
CA PHE A 124 -10.87 8.46 0.99
C PHE A 124 -10.83 7.60 2.26
N GLY A 125 -9.90 6.63 2.32
CA GLY A 125 -9.66 5.83 3.54
C GLY A 125 -9.26 6.70 4.73
N LEU A 126 -8.39 7.68 4.51
CA LEU A 126 -8.01 8.65 5.54
C LEU A 126 -9.20 9.52 5.97
N ALA A 127 -10.04 9.97 5.03
CA ALA A 127 -11.25 10.74 5.35
C ALA A 127 -12.22 9.95 6.25
N LEU A 128 -12.39 8.66 5.99
CA LEU A 128 -13.20 7.76 6.84
C LEU A 128 -12.59 7.60 8.24
N LEU A 129 -11.27 7.45 8.35
CA LEU A 129 -10.58 7.36 9.63
C LEU A 129 -10.70 8.66 10.44
N VAL A 130 -10.51 9.82 9.80
CA VAL A 130 -10.67 11.13 10.44
C VAL A 130 -12.10 11.32 10.93
N ALA A 131 -13.10 10.99 10.09
CA ALA A 131 -14.50 11.04 10.49
C ALA A 131 -14.79 10.11 11.70
N SER A 132 -14.21 8.91 11.71
CA SER A 132 -14.36 7.95 12.81
C SER A 132 -13.75 8.50 14.12
N VAL A 133 -12.56 9.11 14.04
CA VAL A 133 -11.91 9.73 15.20
C VAL A 133 -12.74 10.89 15.76
N ILE A 134 -13.30 11.74 14.88
CA ILE A 134 -14.19 12.85 15.31
C ILE A 134 -15.43 12.30 16.00
N SER A 135 -16.06 11.27 15.44
CA SER A 135 -17.25 10.63 16.03
C SER A 135 -16.94 10.06 17.43
N VAL A 136 -15.82 9.35 17.59
CA VAL A 136 -15.40 8.80 18.88
C VAL A 136 -15.07 9.91 19.88
N GLY A 137 -14.37 10.97 19.46
CA GLY A 137 -14.03 12.10 20.31
C GLY A 137 -15.25 12.89 20.81
N LEU A 138 -16.35 12.88 20.05
CA LEU A 138 -17.64 13.47 20.41
C LEU A 138 -18.58 12.47 21.11
N ASN A 139 -18.05 11.40 21.71
CA ASN A 139 -18.82 10.35 22.39
C ASN A 139 -19.93 9.73 21.52
N LEU A 140 -19.66 9.54 20.22
CA LEU A 140 -20.58 8.96 19.23
C LEU A 140 -21.87 9.76 19.01
N GLN A 141 -21.94 11.02 19.46
CA GLN A 141 -23.12 11.87 19.23
C GLN A 141 -23.19 12.42 17.81
N TRP A 142 -22.09 12.36 17.08
CA TRP A 142 -22.03 12.77 15.68
C TRP A 142 -21.91 11.55 14.77
N SER A 143 -22.89 11.42 13.87
CA SER A 143 -22.84 10.42 12.80
C SER A 143 -22.30 11.06 11.52
N PRO A 144 -21.24 10.50 10.91
CA PRO A 144 -20.66 11.05 9.69
C PRO A 144 -21.62 10.92 8.50
N HIS A 145 -22.29 12.02 8.15
CA HIS A 145 -23.07 12.12 6.92
C HIS A 145 -22.14 12.04 5.68
N PRO A 146 -22.55 11.39 4.58
CA PRO A 146 -21.72 11.26 3.37
C PRO A 146 -21.14 12.59 2.86
N PHE A 147 -21.92 13.67 2.95
CA PHE A 147 -21.47 15.02 2.59
C PHE A 147 -20.27 15.51 3.43
N HIS A 148 -20.24 15.21 4.73
CA HIS A 148 -19.12 15.59 5.59
C HIS A 148 -17.84 14.80 5.23
N ILE A 149 -17.98 13.53 4.87
CA ILE A 149 -16.85 12.69 4.45
C ILE A 149 -16.23 13.26 3.16
N VAL A 150 -17.07 13.69 2.20
CA VAL A 150 -16.60 14.33 0.95
C VAL A 150 -15.87 15.64 1.24
N LEU A 151 -16.37 16.47 2.16
CA LEU A 151 -15.69 17.72 2.55
C LEU A 151 -14.33 17.46 3.22
N ILE A 152 -14.25 16.47 4.12
CA ILE A 152 -12.99 16.07 4.76
C ILE A 152 -12.01 15.56 3.68
N ASN A 153 -12.48 14.71 2.77
CA ASN A 153 -11.67 14.19 1.67
C ASN A 153 -11.14 15.33 0.78
N LEU A 154 -11.97 16.32 0.44
CA LEU A 154 -11.55 17.48 -0.33
C LEU A 154 -10.42 18.26 0.39
N GLY A 155 -10.56 18.46 1.71
CA GLY A 155 -9.52 19.12 2.51
C GLY A 155 -8.19 18.34 2.53
N ILE A 156 -8.26 17.01 2.61
CA ILE A 156 -7.08 16.12 2.56
C ILE A 156 -6.40 16.24 1.20
N VAL A 157 -7.15 16.12 0.11
CA VAL A 157 -6.60 16.19 -1.26
C VAL A 157 -5.93 17.53 -1.54
N VAL A 158 -6.55 18.65 -1.11
CA VAL A 158 -5.94 19.98 -1.23
C VAL A 158 -4.64 20.07 -0.43
N THR A 159 -4.62 19.52 0.78
CA THR A 159 -3.40 19.50 1.63
C THR A 159 -2.29 18.68 0.98
N HIS A 160 -2.59 17.49 0.45
CA HIS A 160 -1.64 16.67 -0.28
C HIS A 160 -1.13 17.36 -1.56
N GLY A 161 -2.02 18.03 -2.30
CA GLY A 161 -1.66 18.85 -3.45
C GLY A 161 -0.69 19.97 -3.08
N LEU A 162 -0.96 20.70 -2.00
CA LEU A 162 -0.06 21.74 -1.48
C LEU A 162 1.29 21.16 -1.05
N CYS A 163 1.31 20.07 -0.29
CA CYS A 163 2.55 19.39 0.11
C CYS A 163 3.38 18.93 -1.10
N ASN A 164 2.72 18.50 -2.19
CA ASN A 164 3.39 18.13 -3.43
C ASN A 164 4.15 19.32 -4.05
N THR A 165 3.59 20.54 -3.97
CA THR A 165 4.25 21.75 -4.49
C THR A 165 5.47 22.21 -3.69
N MET A 166 5.62 21.79 -2.42
CA MET A 166 6.70 22.24 -1.52
C MET A 166 8.08 21.61 -1.82
N GLY A 167 8.19 20.82 -2.88
CA GLY A 167 9.45 20.37 -3.47
C GLY A 167 10.10 19.15 -2.77
N PRO A 168 11.21 18.64 -3.33
CA PRO A 168 11.76 17.32 -2.97
C PRO A 168 12.31 17.21 -1.54
N ARG A 169 12.62 18.34 -0.88
CA ARG A 169 13.19 18.35 0.48
C ARG A 169 12.16 17.96 1.53
N LEU A 170 10.92 18.47 1.41
CA LEU A 170 9.84 18.08 2.31
C LEU A 170 9.51 16.60 2.14
N LEU A 171 9.45 16.12 0.88
CA LEU A 171 9.18 14.72 0.58
C LEU A 171 10.25 13.78 1.17
N SER A 172 11.53 14.15 1.07
CA SER A 172 12.62 13.40 1.67
C SER A 172 12.48 13.31 3.20
N TRP A 173 12.18 14.45 3.85
CA TRP A 173 11.96 14.48 5.30
C TRP A 173 10.75 13.66 5.74
N LEU A 174 9.60 13.81 5.06
CA LEU A 174 8.39 13.03 5.31
C LEU A 174 8.65 11.53 5.17
N THR A 175 9.43 11.14 4.16
CA THR A 175 9.79 9.73 3.96
C THR A 175 10.63 9.20 5.12
N HIS A 176 11.61 9.98 5.60
CA HIS A 176 12.40 9.59 6.77
C HIS A 176 11.55 9.42 8.03
N VAL A 177 10.60 10.33 8.28
CA VAL A 177 9.65 10.21 9.41
C VAL A 177 8.74 9.00 9.23
N SER A 178 8.26 8.77 8.01
CA SER A 178 7.35 7.68 7.68
C SER A 178 7.97 6.32 7.98
N VAL A 179 9.25 6.10 7.66
CA VAL A 179 9.97 4.86 7.99
C VAL A 179 9.90 4.55 9.49
N TRP A 180 10.22 5.54 10.33
CA TRP A 180 10.17 5.36 11.77
C TRP A 180 8.74 5.14 12.27
N TRP A 181 7.77 5.88 11.71
CA TRP A 181 6.36 5.70 12.04
C TRP A 181 5.88 4.28 11.74
N GLN A 182 6.26 3.70 10.61
CA GLN A 182 5.83 2.34 10.24
C GLN A 182 6.48 1.26 11.11
N LEU A 183 7.67 1.50 11.66
CA LEU A 183 8.31 0.58 12.61
C LEU A 183 7.61 0.63 13.97
N PHE A 184 7.30 1.82 14.48
CA PHE A 184 6.77 1.98 15.84
C PHE A 184 5.24 1.88 15.93
N ALA A 185 4.49 2.38 14.94
CA ALA A 185 3.03 2.43 15.00
C ALA A 185 2.37 1.05 15.20
N PRO A 186 2.77 -0.04 14.51
CA PRO A 186 2.19 -1.36 14.74
C PRO A 186 2.45 -1.87 16.16
N ILE A 187 3.64 -1.61 16.71
CA ILE A 187 4.02 -2.00 18.07
C ILE A 187 3.17 -1.25 19.09
N ILE A 188 3.05 0.08 18.93
CA ILE A 188 2.26 0.93 19.82
C ILE A 188 0.79 0.52 19.79
N VAL A 189 0.20 0.34 18.60
CA VAL A 189 -1.20 -0.07 18.47
C VAL A 189 -1.43 -1.46 19.08
N SER A 190 -0.53 -2.41 18.85
CA SER A 190 -0.63 -3.75 19.44
C SER A 190 -0.58 -3.72 20.97
N LEU A 191 0.36 -2.97 21.54
CA LEU A 191 0.46 -2.79 23.00
C LEU A 191 -0.75 -2.06 23.57
N ALA A 192 -1.24 -1.02 22.90
CA ALA A 192 -2.43 -0.29 23.33
C ALA A 192 -3.67 -1.19 23.34
N LEU A 193 -3.84 -2.06 22.34
CA LEU A 193 -4.92 -3.05 22.32
C LEU A 193 -4.78 -4.08 23.44
N LEU A 194 -3.56 -4.59 23.69
CA LEU A 194 -3.30 -5.55 24.76
C LEU A 194 -3.58 -4.98 26.16
N ILE A 195 -3.26 -3.70 26.39
CA ILE A 195 -3.48 -3.03 27.69
C ILE A 195 -4.93 -2.55 27.83
N GLY A 196 -5.56 -2.09 26.75
CA GLY A 196 -6.89 -1.49 26.76
C GLY A 196 -8.06 -2.48 26.78
N MET A 197 -7.84 -3.76 26.48
CA MET A 197 -8.91 -4.76 26.52
C MET A 197 -9.18 -5.25 27.95
N LYS A 198 -10.47 -5.31 28.32
CA LYS A 198 -10.96 -5.99 29.54
C LYS A 198 -10.49 -7.46 29.55
N PRO A 199 -10.27 -8.08 30.73
CA PRO A 199 -9.80 -9.46 30.82
C PRO A 199 -10.79 -10.42 30.15
N GLY A 200 -10.41 -10.94 28.99
CA GLY A 200 -11.26 -11.74 28.11
C GLY A 200 -10.61 -11.96 26.74
N HIS A 201 -9.37 -12.46 26.73
CA HIS A 201 -8.69 -12.82 25.49
C HIS A 201 -9.47 -13.93 24.77
N GLN A 202 -9.68 -13.77 23.46
CA GLN A 202 -10.27 -14.83 22.64
C GLN A 202 -9.36 -16.05 22.62
N THR A 203 -9.94 -17.25 22.72
CA THR A 203 -9.18 -18.50 22.76
C THR A 203 -8.36 -18.68 21.48
N VAL A 204 -7.15 -19.24 21.58
CA VAL A 204 -6.25 -19.50 20.44
C VAL A 204 -6.97 -20.26 19.31
N SER A 205 -7.83 -21.23 19.66
CA SER A 205 -8.67 -21.96 18.71
C SER A 205 -9.59 -21.03 17.91
N PHE A 206 -10.23 -20.05 18.55
CA PHE A 206 -11.10 -19.07 17.89
C PHE A 206 -10.34 -18.27 16.82
N VAL A 207 -9.10 -17.88 17.11
CA VAL A 207 -8.27 -17.08 16.20
C VAL A 207 -7.84 -17.89 14.96
N PHE A 208 -7.49 -19.16 15.13
CA PHE A 208 -6.95 -19.98 14.03
C PHE A 208 -7.97 -20.86 13.31
N THR A 209 -9.17 -21.07 13.86
CA THR A 209 -10.15 -22.01 13.28
C THR A 209 -11.54 -21.44 13.02
N LYS A 210 -11.93 -20.30 13.62
CA LYS A 210 -13.29 -19.75 13.42
C LYS A 210 -13.42 -18.92 12.15
N PHE A 211 -14.12 -19.47 11.17
CA PHE A 211 -14.59 -18.75 10.00
C PHE A 211 -15.97 -18.15 10.28
N GLU A 212 -16.09 -16.83 10.21
CA GLU A 212 -17.38 -16.13 10.25
C GLU A 212 -17.57 -15.35 8.95
N ASN A 213 -18.71 -15.54 8.29
CA ASN A 213 -19.03 -14.86 7.05
C ASN A 213 -20.42 -14.20 7.16
N TYR A 214 -20.42 -12.87 7.25
CA TYR A 214 -21.62 -12.05 7.36
C TYR A 214 -22.03 -11.42 6.01
N THR A 215 -21.39 -11.81 4.91
CA THR A 215 -21.65 -11.22 3.59
C THR A 215 -22.91 -11.79 2.91
N ASN A 216 -23.58 -12.79 3.49
CA ASN A 216 -24.75 -13.48 2.94
C ASN A 216 -24.53 -14.19 1.58
N TRP A 217 -23.32 -14.19 1.01
CA TRP A 217 -23.04 -14.80 -0.30
C TRP A 217 -22.77 -16.32 -0.26
N LEU A 218 -22.54 -16.91 0.93
CA LEU A 218 -22.07 -18.31 1.07
C LEU A 218 -22.75 -19.13 2.17
N SER A 219 -23.89 -18.71 2.71
CA SER A 219 -24.65 -19.54 3.67
C SER A 219 -25.15 -20.88 3.08
N THR A 220 -24.95 -21.13 1.78
CA THR A 220 -25.34 -22.36 1.08
C THR A 220 -24.18 -23.35 0.85
N VAL A 221 -22.91 -22.95 1.02
CA VAL A 221 -21.80 -23.93 0.97
C VAL A 221 -21.37 -24.24 2.39
N SER A 222 -22.23 -25.02 3.04
CA SER A 222 -21.87 -25.83 4.19
C SER A 222 -20.67 -26.72 3.84
N LEU A 223 -19.46 -26.31 4.24
CA LEU A 223 -18.42 -27.28 4.53
C LEU A 223 -18.68 -27.82 5.94
N SER A 224 -19.68 -28.69 6.01
CA SER A 224 -19.80 -29.68 7.07
C SER A 224 -18.71 -30.73 6.84
N VAL A 225 -17.55 -30.53 7.46
CA VAL A 225 -16.68 -31.60 7.97
C VAL A 225 -16.02 -31.09 9.25
#